data_AF-L1IST2-F1
#
_entry.id   AF-L1IST2-F1
#
_cell.length_a   1.000
_cell.length_b   1.000
_cell.length_c   1.000
_cell.angle_alpha   90.00
_cell.angle_beta   90.00
_cell.angle_gamma   90.00
#
_symmetry.space_group_name_H-M   'P 1'
#
loop_
_entity.id
_entity.type
_entity.pdbx_description
1 polymer ?
#
loop_
_entity_poly.entity_id
_entity_poly.type
_entity_poly.pdbx_seq_one_letter_code
_entity_poly.pdbx_strand_id
1 'polypeptide(L)'
;MLATFQTLIENELKGRKKETVVQDAGAHAPAEARQVWAWGGRSEEVAVLLSGGVDSSVALELVRRQGFKPRAFYLRIWLEDELAHLGECPWEEDWSYASSVAEQLKVPLESISLQEEYWEQVVEYLIREAKMGRTPNPDIMCNSRIKFGMFEEYVGKHFSRVASGHYAVSCHDDVGTRPSRLMMSPDKVKDQTYFLCNLRQDQLKHALFPIGGYTKEKVRELAREFNLPTQRRKDSQGICFLGKLKFEDFVGHHLGEDPGPVIDFHTGRELGEHRGLWFYTIGQRKGLGSATRKVTHLGPWFVAGKDRERNMLYVSNQYDVIEGPRRSFDVEQINWMAGSLPEDDALRLRIKTRHGPNIHDGLLTLSQGKLSGRVSLDGRDSGLAPGQWAALYDGEECIGGGMIADSTFLTKPEEEEEENGELAVAFGEDK
;
A
#
# COMPACT_ATOMS: atom_id res chain seq x y z
N MET A 1 52.14 -4.93 55.58
CA MET A 1 51.58 -5.98 54.70
C MET A 1 50.08 -6.11 54.96
N LEU A 2 49.31 -5.03 54.70
CA LEU A 2 47.82 -4.99 54.69
C LEU A 2 47.29 -3.59 54.33
N ALA A 3 47.98 -2.84 53.46
CA ALA A 3 47.56 -1.48 53.10
C ALA A 3 47.84 -1.09 51.63
N THR A 4 48.18 -2.04 50.76
CA THR A 4 48.49 -1.77 49.34
C THR A 4 47.63 -2.61 48.39
N PHE A 5 46.59 -3.28 48.88
CA PHE A 5 45.70 -4.12 48.07
C PHE A 5 44.25 -3.61 47.98
N GLN A 6 43.92 -2.50 48.65
CA GLN A 6 42.54 -2.00 48.74
C GLN A 6 42.24 -0.86 47.75
N THR A 7 43.26 -0.24 47.15
CA THR A 7 43.09 0.88 46.20
C THR A 7 42.96 0.45 44.73
N LEU A 8 43.18 -0.83 44.42
CA LEU A 8 43.11 -1.37 43.05
C LEU A 8 41.75 -2.00 42.71
N ILE A 9 40.91 -2.32 43.70
CA ILE A 9 39.56 -2.89 43.47
C ILE A 9 38.47 -1.80 43.52
N GLU A 10 38.71 -0.68 44.19
CA GLU A 10 37.75 0.45 44.24
C GLU A 10 37.74 1.33 42.98
N ASN A 11 38.74 1.19 42.09
CA ASN A 11 38.80 1.92 40.81
C ASN A 11 38.34 1.11 39.58
N GLU A 12 38.17 -0.21 39.67
CA GLU A 12 37.54 -1.02 38.59
C GLU A 12 36.01 -1.14 38.73
N LEU A 13 35.45 -0.81 39.91
CA LEU A 13 33.99 -0.76 40.13
C LEU A 13 33.36 0.61 39.84
N LYS A 14 34.12 1.56 39.29
CA LYS A 14 33.63 2.86 38.79
C LYS A 14 33.57 2.97 37.26
N GLY A 15 33.74 1.84 36.55
CA GLY A 15 33.72 1.78 35.08
C GLY A 15 32.38 1.34 34.51
N ARG A 16 31.58 2.30 34.03
CA ARG A 16 30.44 2.15 33.09
C ARG A 16 29.11 1.61 33.64
N LYS A 17 28.51 2.37 34.56
CA LYS A 17 27.07 2.67 34.40
C LYS A 17 26.92 3.73 33.31
N LYS A 18 26.73 3.29 32.06
CA LYS A 18 25.96 4.06 31.09
C LYS A 18 24.61 3.35 30.97
N GLU A 19 23.77 3.57 31.98
CA GLU A 19 22.33 3.64 31.76
C GLU A 19 22.10 4.87 30.88
N THR A 20 22.41 4.77 29.60
CA THR A 20 21.84 5.69 28.61
C THR A 20 20.47 5.14 28.27
N VAL A 21 19.60 5.34 29.26
CA VAL A 21 18.18 5.58 29.14
C VAL A 21 17.72 5.77 27.68
N VAL A 22 17.14 4.72 27.11
CA VAL A 22 16.30 4.72 25.91
C VAL A 22 14.93 5.31 26.30
N GLN A 23 14.87 6.46 26.99
CA GLN A 23 13.59 7.13 27.29
C GLN A 23 13.19 8.13 26.22
N ASP A 24 14.09 8.53 25.31
CA ASP A 24 13.79 9.63 24.39
C ASP A 24 13.29 9.17 23.01
N ALA A 25 13.12 7.86 22.82
CA ALA A 25 12.63 7.31 21.55
C ALA A 25 11.12 7.53 21.34
N GLY A 26 10.37 7.88 22.39
CA GLY A 26 8.91 8.09 22.37
C GLY A 26 8.45 9.55 22.49
N ALA A 27 9.35 10.54 22.55
CA ALA A 27 8.97 11.92 22.84
C ALA A 27 8.12 12.58 21.75
N HIS A 28 8.15 12.07 20.51
CA HIS A 28 7.44 12.66 19.36
C HIS A 28 6.18 11.88 18.90
N ALA A 29 5.82 10.79 19.58
CA ALA A 29 4.64 9.99 19.26
C ALA A 29 3.40 10.45 20.06
N PRO A 30 2.16 10.30 19.53
CA PRO A 30 0.92 10.51 20.28
C PRO A 30 0.91 9.76 21.62
N ALA A 31 0.19 10.27 22.62
CA ALA A 31 0.22 9.72 23.99
C ALA A 31 -0.13 8.23 24.07
N GLU A 32 -1.04 7.73 23.21
CA GLU A 32 -1.38 6.31 23.10
C GLU A 32 -0.23 5.49 22.51
N ALA A 33 0.50 6.02 21.53
CA ALA A 33 1.67 5.36 20.95
C ALA A 33 2.86 5.28 21.92
N ARG A 34 2.90 6.08 22.99
CA ARG A 34 3.94 5.98 24.04
C ARG A 34 3.74 4.76 24.96
N GLN A 35 2.51 4.30 25.14
CA GLN A 35 2.19 3.09 25.91
C GLN A 35 2.59 1.80 25.15
N VAL A 36 2.69 1.88 23.82
CA VAL A 36 2.84 0.76 22.87
C VAL A 36 4.28 0.23 22.76
N TRP A 37 5.26 0.95 23.32
CA TRP A 37 6.70 0.58 23.25
C TRP A 37 7.13 -0.28 24.44
N ALA A 38 6.18 -0.69 25.28
CA ALA A 38 6.38 -1.72 26.29
C ALA A 38 6.27 -3.09 25.63
N TRP A 39 7.30 -3.43 24.85
CA TRP A 39 7.46 -4.76 24.31
C TRP A 39 7.62 -5.76 25.46
N GLY A 40 6.52 -6.38 25.90
CA GLY A 40 6.54 -7.33 27.00
C GLY A 40 7.45 -8.53 26.72
N GLY A 41 8.10 -9.07 27.77
CA GLY A 41 8.75 -10.39 27.76
C GLY A 41 10.27 -10.41 27.49
N ARG A 42 11.07 -10.75 28.51
CA ARG A 42 12.50 -11.08 28.36
C ARG A 42 12.64 -12.50 27.78
N SER A 43 13.09 -12.59 26.53
CA SER A 43 13.62 -13.76 25.79
C SER A 43 12.89 -14.15 24.50
N GLU A 44 12.00 -13.32 23.97
CA GLU A 44 11.24 -13.66 22.77
C GLU A 44 12.06 -13.46 21.49
N GLU A 45 12.09 -14.48 20.62
CA GLU A 45 12.67 -14.37 19.29
C GLU A 45 11.70 -13.65 18.36
N VAL A 46 12.21 -12.69 17.59
CA VAL A 46 11.44 -11.86 16.66
C VAL A 46 11.96 -12.10 15.26
N ALA A 47 11.09 -12.53 14.33
CA ALA A 47 11.45 -12.59 12.92
C ALA A 47 11.49 -11.15 12.37
N VAL A 48 12.53 -10.79 11.63
CA VAL A 48 12.64 -9.46 11.01
C VAL A 48 12.76 -9.61 9.51
N LEU A 49 11.78 -9.11 8.77
CA LEU A 49 11.80 -9.05 7.30
C LEU A 49 12.79 -7.98 6.85
N LEU A 50 13.98 -8.41 6.43
CA LEU A 50 15.10 -7.56 6.03
C LEU A 50 15.22 -7.54 4.51
N SER A 51 14.83 -6.44 3.87
CA SER A 51 14.83 -6.30 2.40
C SER A 51 16.15 -5.76 1.81
N GLY A 52 17.14 -5.49 2.66
CA GLY A 52 18.34 -4.74 2.26
C GLY A 52 18.13 -3.23 2.15
N GLY A 53 16.90 -2.73 2.37
CA GLY A 53 16.59 -1.30 2.44
C GLY A 53 16.88 -0.70 3.82
N VAL A 54 17.09 0.62 3.86
CA VAL A 54 17.41 1.38 5.10
C VAL A 54 16.37 1.17 6.19
N ASP A 55 15.10 1.20 5.82
CA ASP A 55 13.97 1.11 6.75
C ASP A 55 13.98 -0.22 7.53
N SER A 56 14.16 -1.33 6.80
CA SER A 56 14.27 -2.67 7.40
C SER A 56 15.55 -2.86 8.21
N SER A 57 16.66 -2.21 7.84
CA SER A 57 17.92 -2.26 8.60
C SER A 57 17.81 -1.55 9.95
N VAL A 58 17.15 -0.38 9.96
CA VAL A 58 16.89 0.37 11.20
C VAL A 58 15.89 -0.38 12.07
N ALA A 59 14.84 -0.97 11.47
CA ALA A 59 13.88 -1.80 12.21
C ALA A 59 14.59 -2.95 12.94
N LEU A 60 15.51 -3.65 12.26
CA LEU A 60 16.30 -4.74 12.85
C LEU A 60 17.13 -4.27 14.05
N GLU A 61 17.85 -3.16 13.92
CA GLU A 61 18.67 -2.64 15.01
C GLU A 61 17.83 -2.13 16.19
N LEU A 62 16.66 -1.55 15.93
CA LEU A 62 15.73 -1.13 16.99
C LEU A 62 15.21 -2.33 17.79
N VAL A 63 14.82 -3.43 17.12
CA VAL A 63 14.41 -4.68 17.78
C VAL A 63 15.53 -5.21 18.68
N ARG A 64 16.77 -5.25 18.16
CA ARG A 64 17.95 -5.69 18.93
C ARG A 64 18.20 -4.79 20.15
N ARG A 65 18.11 -3.46 20.00
CA ARG A 65 18.36 -2.48 21.07
C ARG A 65 17.30 -2.50 22.17
N GLN A 66 16.06 -2.92 21.85
CA GLN A 66 15.01 -3.11 22.84
C GLN A 66 15.16 -4.39 23.66
N GLY A 67 16.16 -5.24 23.34
CA GLY A 67 16.49 -6.44 24.11
C GLY A 67 15.90 -7.74 23.56
N PHE A 68 15.25 -7.71 22.40
CA PHE A 68 14.78 -8.92 21.70
C PHE A 68 15.93 -9.66 21.02
N LYS A 69 15.66 -10.92 20.66
CA LYS A 69 16.55 -11.75 19.85
C LYS A 69 16.04 -11.78 18.41
N PRO A 70 16.48 -10.86 17.53
CA PRO A 70 16.02 -10.89 16.15
C PRO A 70 16.64 -12.06 15.38
N ARG A 71 15.89 -12.61 14.43
CA ARG A 71 16.38 -13.45 13.33
C ARG A 71 15.90 -12.82 12.03
N ALA A 72 16.85 -12.51 11.14
CA ALA A 72 16.55 -11.78 9.92
C ALA A 72 16.18 -12.74 8.79
N PHE A 73 15.19 -12.35 7.99
CA PHE A 73 14.72 -13.11 6.84
C PHE A 73 14.66 -12.21 5.61
N TYR A 74 15.31 -12.63 4.54
CA TYR A 74 15.19 -12.06 3.21
C TYR A 74 14.20 -12.88 2.41
N LEU A 75 13.16 -12.24 1.87
CA LEU A 75 12.15 -12.92 1.04
C LEU A 75 12.54 -12.80 -0.42
N ARG A 76 12.92 -13.91 -1.06
CA ARG A 76 13.19 -13.97 -2.48
C ARG A 76 11.87 -14.22 -3.23
N ILE A 77 11.32 -13.14 -3.76
CA ILE A 77 10.06 -13.10 -4.52
C ILE A 77 10.25 -12.78 -6.02
N TRP A 78 11.49 -12.55 -6.45
CA TRP A 78 11.79 -12.22 -7.84
C TRP A 78 11.61 -13.43 -8.75
N LEU A 79 10.98 -13.26 -9.90
CA LEU A 79 10.70 -14.33 -10.86
C LEU A 79 11.81 -14.36 -11.90
N GLU A 80 12.92 -15.01 -11.57
CA GLU A 80 14.13 -15.06 -12.42
C GLU A 80 13.81 -15.64 -13.80
N ASP A 81 13.14 -16.78 -13.86
CA ASP A 81 12.87 -17.49 -15.12
C ASP A 81 11.90 -16.72 -16.04
N GLU A 82 11.00 -15.92 -15.47
CA GLU A 82 9.97 -15.20 -16.22
C GLU A 82 10.37 -13.78 -16.63
N LEU A 83 11.33 -13.17 -15.94
CA LEU A 83 11.68 -11.77 -16.14
C LEU A 83 13.16 -11.55 -16.51
N ALA A 84 13.97 -12.62 -16.59
CA ALA A 84 15.39 -12.53 -16.95
C ALA A 84 15.61 -11.86 -18.32
N HIS A 85 14.72 -12.04 -19.29
CA HIS A 85 14.79 -11.37 -20.60
C HIS A 85 14.41 -9.88 -20.55
N LEU A 86 13.82 -9.40 -19.45
CA LEU A 86 13.26 -8.05 -19.33
C LEU A 86 14.14 -7.09 -18.50
N GLY A 87 15.20 -7.57 -17.83
CA GLY A 87 16.13 -6.68 -17.15
C GLY A 87 17.17 -7.34 -16.24
N GLU A 88 18.06 -6.51 -15.69
CA GLU A 88 19.06 -6.93 -14.69
C GLU A 88 18.43 -7.22 -13.33
N CYS A 89 18.93 -8.26 -12.67
CA CYS A 89 18.38 -8.79 -11.44
C CYS A 89 18.76 -7.95 -10.20
N PRO A 90 17.81 -7.28 -9.51
CA PRO A 90 18.15 -6.39 -8.40
C PRO A 90 18.41 -7.13 -7.07
N TRP A 91 18.03 -8.42 -6.97
CA TRP A 91 18.05 -9.13 -5.67
C TRP A 91 19.46 -9.37 -5.14
N GLU A 92 20.48 -9.50 -5.99
CA GLU A 92 21.87 -9.72 -5.54
C GLU A 92 22.38 -8.51 -4.76
N GLU A 93 22.05 -7.31 -5.22
CA GLU A 93 22.38 -6.07 -4.52
C GLU A 93 21.62 -5.98 -3.19
N ASP A 94 20.30 -6.25 -3.20
CA ASP A 94 19.48 -6.29 -2.00
C ASP A 94 20.02 -7.30 -0.95
N TRP A 95 20.36 -8.50 -1.40
CA TRP A 95 20.93 -9.57 -0.58
C TRP A 95 22.30 -9.19 -0.01
N SER A 96 23.16 -8.54 -0.80
CA SER A 96 24.46 -8.05 -0.35
C SER A 96 24.33 -7.03 0.79
N TYR A 97 23.40 -6.08 0.65
CA TYR A 97 23.10 -5.11 1.72
C TYR A 97 22.49 -5.78 2.95
N ALA A 98 21.53 -6.69 2.78
CA ALA A 98 20.93 -7.43 3.88
C ALA A 98 21.99 -8.25 4.65
N SER A 99 22.87 -8.93 3.94
CA SER A 99 23.98 -9.72 4.50
C SER A 99 24.95 -8.85 5.28
N SER A 100 25.36 -7.71 4.71
CA SER A 100 26.27 -6.76 5.37
C SER A 100 25.67 -6.17 6.65
N VAL A 101 24.37 -5.87 6.66
CA VAL A 101 23.66 -5.39 7.86
C VAL A 101 23.62 -6.50 8.92
N ALA A 102 23.23 -7.71 8.53
CA ALA A 102 23.13 -8.85 9.43
C ALA A 102 24.49 -9.21 10.06
N GLU A 103 25.57 -9.20 9.27
CA GLU A 103 26.94 -9.43 9.73
C GLU A 103 27.39 -8.36 10.75
N GLN A 104 27.19 -7.08 10.42
CA GLN A 104 27.54 -5.98 11.32
C GLN A 104 26.81 -6.08 12.66
N LEU A 105 25.52 -6.44 12.64
CA LEU A 105 24.68 -6.54 13.83
C LEU A 105 24.79 -7.90 14.53
N LYS A 106 25.54 -8.86 13.95
CA LYS A 106 25.68 -10.24 14.42
C LYS A 106 24.34 -10.95 14.59
N VAL A 107 23.46 -10.77 13.61
CA VAL A 107 22.13 -11.37 13.56
C VAL A 107 22.12 -12.48 12.48
N PRO A 108 21.59 -13.68 12.77
CA PRO A 108 21.42 -14.69 11.73
C PRO A 108 20.49 -14.20 10.61
N LEU A 109 20.90 -14.41 9.36
CA LEU A 109 20.13 -14.08 8.17
C LEU A 109 19.85 -15.35 7.36
N GLU A 110 18.59 -15.53 6.98
CA GLU A 110 18.15 -16.60 6.09
C GLU A 110 17.42 -16.05 4.87
N SER A 111 17.60 -16.70 3.73
CA SER A 111 16.84 -16.45 2.52
C SER A 111 15.70 -17.46 2.42
N ILE A 112 14.47 -16.98 2.24
CA ILE A 112 13.30 -17.82 2.00
C ILE A 112 12.78 -17.53 0.61
N SER A 113 12.72 -18.56 -0.23
CA SER A 113 12.10 -18.46 -1.56
C SER A 113 10.59 -18.52 -1.40
N LEU A 114 9.89 -17.52 -1.94
CA LEU A 114 8.42 -17.47 -2.02
C LEU A 114 7.97 -17.11 -3.45
N GLN A 115 8.74 -17.56 -4.45
CA GLN A 115 8.54 -17.17 -5.85
C GLN A 115 7.23 -17.73 -6.42
N GLU A 116 6.96 -19.01 -6.18
CA GLU A 116 5.73 -19.69 -6.62
C GLU A 116 4.51 -19.06 -5.94
N GLU A 117 4.56 -18.85 -4.63
CA GLU A 117 3.49 -18.21 -3.89
C GLU A 117 3.28 -16.76 -4.34
N TYR A 118 4.36 -16.03 -4.63
CA TYR A 118 4.25 -14.66 -5.13
C TYR A 118 3.59 -14.62 -6.51
N TRP A 119 3.94 -15.57 -7.38
CA TRP A 119 3.32 -15.72 -8.69
C TRP A 119 1.81 -15.92 -8.55
N GLU A 120 1.40 -16.97 -7.85
CA GLU A 120 0.00 -17.36 -7.68
C GLU A 120 -0.83 -16.30 -6.95
N GLN A 121 -0.27 -15.73 -5.88
CA GLN A 121 -1.05 -14.87 -4.97
C GLN A 121 -1.01 -13.40 -5.33
N VAL A 122 0.00 -12.92 -6.08
CA VAL A 122 0.18 -11.49 -6.38
C VAL A 122 0.19 -11.24 -7.88
N VAL A 123 0.97 -12.00 -8.65
CA VAL A 123 1.13 -11.75 -10.08
C VAL A 123 -0.10 -12.18 -10.87
N GLU A 124 -0.66 -13.36 -10.61
CA GLU A 124 -1.91 -13.78 -11.28
C GLU A 124 -3.06 -12.83 -10.97
N TYR A 125 -3.16 -12.36 -9.73
CA TYR A 125 -4.11 -11.31 -9.35
C TYR A 125 -3.91 -10.04 -10.19
N LEU A 126 -2.66 -9.56 -10.29
CA LEU A 126 -2.31 -8.38 -11.05
C LEU A 126 -2.73 -8.51 -12.52
N ILE A 127 -2.38 -9.64 -13.15
CA ILE A 127 -2.71 -9.95 -14.56
C ILE A 127 -4.22 -10.02 -14.75
N ARG A 128 -4.93 -10.70 -13.85
CA ARG A 128 -6.40 -10.85 -13.92
C ARG A 128 -7.11 -9.51 -13.78
N GLU A 129 -6.76 -8.68 -12.81
CA GLU A 129 -7.37 -7.36 -12.62
C GLU A 129 -7.05 -6.43 -13.81
N ALA A 130 -5.81 -6.44 -14.30
CA ALA A 130 -5.42 -5.67 -15.47
C ALA A 130 -6.23 -6.07 -16.71
N LYS A 131 -6.41 -7.38 -16.94
CA LYS A 131 -7.26 -7.91 -18.02
C LYS A 131 -8.72 -7.50 -17.90
N MET A 132 -9.21 -7.28 -16.68
CA MET A 132 -10.55 -6.73 -16.44
C MET A 132 -10.62 -5.21 -16.65
N GLY A 133 -9.52 -4.55 -17.01
CA GLY A 133 -9.46 -3.10 -17.21
C GLY A 133 -9.28 -2.31 -15.91
N ARG A 134 -9.10 -3.00 -14.78
CA ARG A 134 -8.85 -2.40 -13.46
C ARG A 134 -7.38 -2.03 -13.29
N THR A 135 -7.10 -1.19 -12.30
CA THR A 135 -5.74 -0.80 -11.90
C THR A 135 -5.45 -1.42 -10.52
N PRO A 136 -4.94 -2.67 -10.46
CA PRO A 136 -4.65 -3.35 -9.19
C PRO A 136 -3.52 -2.72 -8.38
N ASN A 137 -3.49 -3.02 -7.08
CA ASN A 137 -2.39 -2.68 -6.18
C ASN A 137 -1.67 -3.95 -5.68
N PRO A 138 -0.54 -4.35 -6.28
CA PRO A 138 0.17 -5.59 -5.90
C PRO A 138 0.84 -5.50 -4.53
N ASP A 139 1.16 -4.30 -4.02
CA ASP A 139 1.82 -4.15 -2.72
C ASP A 139 0.88 -4.46 -1.55
N ILE A 140 -0.41 -4.12 -1.65
CA ILE A 140 -1.44 -4.55 -0.67
C ILE A 140 -1.54 -6.08 -0.63
N MET A 141 -1.51 -6.73 -1.80
CA MET A 141 -1.54 -8.19 -1.88
C MET A 141 -0.24 -8.81 -1.34
N CYS A 142 0.93 -8.26 -1.68
CA CYS A 142 2.22 -8.71 -1.14
C CYS A 142 2.25 -8.67 0.39
N ASN A 143 1.76 -7.59 1.01
CA ASN A 143 1.72 -7.51 2.46
C ASN A 143 0.76 -8.54 3.08
N SER A 144 -0.48 -8.60 2.59
CA SER A 144 -1.52 -9.46 3.16
C SER A 144 -1.37 -10.95 2.83
N ARG A 145 -0.77 -11.30 1.68
CA ARG A 145 -0.65 -12.69 1.23
C ARG A 145 0.75 -13.25 1.36
N ILE A 146 1.81 -12.43 1.24
CA ILE A 146 3.19 -12.92 1.24
C ILE A 146 3.88 -12.63 2.57
N LYS A 147 4.09 -11.35 2.92
CA LYS A 147 4.85 -10.96 4.12
C LYS A 147 4.20 -11.39 5.43
N PHE A 148 2.89 -11.18 5.55
CA PHE A 148 2.12 -11.57 6.73
C PHE A 148 1.14 -12.73 6.44
N GLY A 149 1.28 -13.37 5.27
CA GLY A 149 0.54 -14.57 4.88
C GLY A 149 1.47 -15.77 4.78
N MET A 150 2.00 -16.07 3.60
CA MET A 150 2.84 -17.26 3.37
C MET A 150 4.10 -17.31 4.23
N PHE A 151 4.79 -16.18 4.42
CA PHE A 151 5.93 -16.14 5.34
C PHE A 151 5.49 -16.48 6.77
N GLU A 152 4.34 -15.94 7.20
CA GLU A 152 3.77 -16.22 8.52
C GLU A 152 3.48 -17.72 8.69
N GLU A 153 2.85 -18.33 7.68
CA GLU A 153 2.50 -19.75 7.68
C GLU A 153 3.72 -20.67 7.70
N TYR A 154 4.78 -20.34 6.95
CA TYR A 154 5.95 -21.21 6.83
C TYR A 154 6.96 -21.01 7.97
N VAL A 155 7.17 -19.76 8.39
CA VAL A 155 8.29 -19.38 9.26
C VAL A 155 7.82 -18.51 10.41
N GLY A 156 7.04 -17.46 10.13
CA GLY A 156 6.68 -16.42 11.10
C GLY A 156 6.05 -16.99 12.36
N LYS A 157 5.09 -17.92 12.26
CA LYS A 157 4.38 -18.56 13.40
C LYS A 157 5.27 -19.20 14.47
N HIS A 158 6.56 -19.42 14.18
CA HIS A 158 7.54 -19.96 15.13
C HIS A 158 8.22 -18.87 15.98
N PHE A 159 7.95 -17.61 15.68
CA PHE A 159 8.44 -16.44 16.38
C PHE A 159 7.33 -15.82 17.23
N SER A 160 7.73 -14.93 18.13
CA SER A 160 6.78 -14.18 18.96
C SER A 160 6.07 -13.07 18.19
N ARG A 161 6.79 -12.45 17.24
CA ARG A 161 6.35 -11.35 16.37
C ARG A 161 7.11 -11.41 15.04
N VAL A 162 6.51 -10.84 14.00
CA VAL A 162 7.13 -10.58 12.69
C VAL A 162 7.28 -9.08 12.48
N ALA A 163 8.50 -8.59 12.58
CA ALA A 163 8.87 -7.20 12.35
C ALA A 163 9.17 -6.90 10.88
N SER A 164 8.80 -5.70 10.46
CA SER A 164 9.13 -5.16 9.14
C SER A 164 9.41 -3.66 9.23
N GLY A 165 10.11 -3.12 8.22
CA GLY A 165 10.40 -1.70 8.09
C GLY A 165 9.24 -0.88 7.54
N HIS A 166 7.98 -1.15 7.92
CA HIS A 166 6.85 -0.32 7.49
C HIS A 166 6.64 0.88 8.41
N TYR A 167 6.25 2.01 7.84
CA TYR A 167 5.83 3.23 8.52
C TYR A 167 4.35 3.12 8.92
N ALA A 168 4.08 2.31 9.94
CA ALA A 168 2.79 2.17 10.60
C ALA A 168 3.04 1.77 12.05
N VAL A 169 2.08 1.95 12.95
CA VAL A 169 2.24 1.57 14.36
C VAL A 169 1.25 0.44 14.67
N SER A 170 1.74 -0.71 15.13
CA SER A 170 0.86 -1.76 15.66
C SER A 170 0.74 -1.61 17.18
N CYS A 171 -0.50 -1.58 17.66
CA CYS A 171 -0.81 -1.50 19.09
C CYS A 171 -1.41 -2.84 19.52
N HIS A 172 -0.76 -3.53 20.45
CA HIS A 172 -1.22 -4.80 20.99
C HIS A 172 -1.72 -4.61 22.42
N ASP A 173 -2.73 -5.38 22.81
CA ASP A 173 -3.21 -5.41 24.19
C ASP A 173 -2.39 -6.43 25.00
N ASP A 174 -1.71 -5.98 26.05
CA ASP A 174 -0.82 -6.82 26.87
C ASP A 174 -1.53 -8.02 27.51
N VAL A 175 -2.85 -7.91 27.72
CA VAL A 175 -3.70 -8.93 28.35
C VAL A 175 -4.41 -9.81 27.29
N GLY A 176 -4.33 -9.44 26.00
CA GLY A 176 -4.96 -10.16 24.90
C GLY A 176 -6.49 -10.10 24.87
N THR A 177 -7.09 -9.16 25.59
CA THR A 177 -8.55 -8.99 25.70
C THR A 177 -9.13 -8.13 24.59
N ARG A 178 -8.33 -7.23 24.03
CA ARG A 178 -8.72 -6.33 22.94
C ARG A 178 -8.03 -6.69 21.64
N PRO A 179 -8.69 -6.42 20.50
CA PRO A 179 -8.05 -6.56 19.20
C PRO A 179 -6.79 -5.68 19.12
N SER A 180 -5.74 -6.21 18.47
CA SER A 180 -4.64 -5.37 18.00
C SER A 180 -5.15 -4.32 17.01
N ARG A 181 -4.54 -3.14 17.03
CA ARG A 181 -4.93 -1.96 16.25
C ARG A 181 -3.78 -1.53 15.35
N LEU A 182 -4.09 -1.01 14.16
CA LEU A 182 -3.11 -0.46 13.23
C LEU A 182 -3.26 1.05 13.18
N MET A 183 -2.30 1.80 13.68
CA MET A 183 -2.32 3.26 13.75
C MET A 183 -1.43 3.88 12.67
N MET A 184 -1.81 5.06 12.20
CA MET A 184 -1.02 5.86 11.26
C MET A 184 0.37 6.21 11.81
N SER A 185 1.34 6.35 10.91
CA SER A 185 2.63 6.94 11.25
C SER A 185 2.53 8.47 11.38
N PRO A 186 3.34 9.12 12.25
CA PRO A 186 3.43 10.59 12.28
C PRO A 186 3.93 11.19 10.95
N ASP A 187 4.60 10.41 10.09
CA ASP A 187 4.97 10.82 8.74
C ASP A 187 3.81 10.61 7.76
N LYS A 188 3.03 11.67 7.50
CA LYS A 188 1.88 11.60 6.61
C LYS A 188 2.23 11.17 5.18
N VAL A 189 3.44 11.45 4.72
CA VAL A 189 3.88 11.12 3.36
C VAL A 189 4.31 9.67 3.27
N LYS A 190 5.02 9.17 4.28
CA LYS A 190 5.49 7.79 4.32
C LYS A 190 4.56 6.81 5.00
N ASP A 191 3.48 7.27 5.63
CA ASP A 191 2.46 6.42 6.25
C ASP A 191 2.01 5.29 5.31
N GLN A 192 2.32 4.07 5.72
CA GLN A 192 2.13 2.84 4.96
C GLN A 192 0.94 2.02 5.44
N THR A 193 0.12 2.55 6.36
CA THR A 193 -1.15 1.91 6.75
C THR A 193 -2.07 1.62 5.57
N TYR A 194 -2.02 2.45 4.52
CA TYR A 194 -2.71 2.20 3.24
C TYR A 194 -2.34 0.85 2.62
N PHE A 195 -1.05 0.48 2.63
CA PHE A 195 -0.60 -0.80 2.05
C PHE A 195 -0.86 -2.00 2.98
N LEU A 196 -1.26 -1.73 4.22
CA LEU A 196 -1.52 -2.72 5.27
C LEU A 196 -3.03 -2.82 5.58
N CYS A 197 -3.89 -2.06 4.90
CA CYS A 197 -5.32 -1.98 5.20
C CYS A 197 -6.08 -3.30 4.99
N ASN A 198 -5.49 -4.23 4.23
CA ASN A 198 -6.03 -5.57 3.98
C ASN A 198 -5.43 -6.65 4.90
N LEU A 199 -4.73 -6.27 5.97
CA LEU A 199 -4.33 -7.23 7.00
C LEU A 199 -5.54 -7.70 7.80
N ARG A 200 -5.61 -9.00 8.05
CA ARG A 200 -6.59 -9.59 8.97
C ARG A 200 -6.07 -9.56 10.41
N GLN A 201 -6.95 -9.82 11.35
CA GLN A 201 -6.59 -9.73 12.75
C GLN A 201 -5.57 -10.77 13.22
N ASP A 202 -5.63 -11.98 12.66
CA ASP A 202 -4.67 -13.05 12.90
C ASP A 202 -3.26 -12.68 12.43
N GLN A 203 -3.16 -11.80 11.43
CA GLN A 203 -1.90 -11.29 10.90
C GLN A 203 -1.43 -10.08 11.70
N LEU A 204 -2.33 -9.11 11.95
CA LEU A 204 -1.99 -7.88 12.66
C LEU A 204 -1.51 -8.15 14.09
N LYS A 205 -2.13 -9.10 14.81
CA LYS A 205 -1.72 -9.44 16.19
C LYS A 205 -0.27 -9.90 16.31
N HIS A 206 0.31 -10.38 15.21
CA HIS A 206 1.67 -10.88 15.15
C HIS A 206 2.63 -9.90 14.45
N ALA A 207 2.09 -9.01 13.61
CA ALA A 207 2.83 -8.03 12.85
C ALA A 207 3.44 -6.94 13.71
N LEU A 208 4.60 -6.46 13.27
CA LEU A 208 5.35 -5.49 14.02
C LEU A 208 6.10 -4.45 13.20
N PHE A 209 6.08 -3.20 13.69
CA PHE A 209 6.57 -2.05 12.94
C PHE A 209 7.47 -1.13 13.79
N PRO A 210 8.73 -1.52 14.04
CA PRO A 210 9.62 -0.82 14.97
C PRO A 210 9.93 0.63 14.58
N ILE A 211 9.81 0.97 13.29
CA ILE A 211 10.06 2.33 12.79
C ILE A 211 8.80 3.20 12.75
N GLY A 212 7.64 2.65 13.09
CA GLY A 212 6.33 3.26 12.89
C GLY A 212 6.17 4.65 13.48
N GLY A 213 6.79 4.89 14.65
CA GLY A 213 6.74 6.16 15.37
C GLY A 213 7.75 7.20 14.93
N TYR A 214 8.50 6.98 13.85
CA TYR A 214 9.53 7.89 13.35
C TYR A 214 9.18 8.45 11.97
N THR A 215 9.66 9.66 11.69
CA THR A 215 9.67 10.19 10.33
C THR A 215 10.79 9.58 9.51
N LYS A 216 10.70 9.68 8.17
CA LYS A 216 11.74 9.20 7.27
C LYS A 216 13.11 9.82 7.57
N GLU A 217 13.14 11.11 7.84
CA GLU A 217 14.35 11.85 8.17
C GLU A 217 14.98 11.26 9.42
N LYS A 218 14.16 10.97 10.44
CA LYS A 218 14.65 10.38 11.68
C LYS A 218 15.17 8.96 11.48
N VAL A 219 14.50 8.14 10.67
CA VAL A 219 15.01 6.80 10.31
C VAL A 219 16.37 6.90 9.59
N ARG A 220 16.54 7.89 8.72
CA ARG A 220 17.83 8.15 8.04
C ARG A 220 18.92 8.62 9.00
N GLU A 221 18.59 9.42 10.01
CA GLU A 221 19.52 9.78 11.08
C GLU A 221 19.94 8.58 11.90
N LEU A 222 18.98 7.75 12.33
CA LEU A 222 19.25 6.52 13.08
C LEU A 222 20.15 5.58 12.27
N ALA A 223 19.92 5.44 10.97
CA ALA A 223 20.79 4.63 10.12
C ALA A 223 22.24 5.11 10.11
N ARG A 224 22.48 6.43 10.20
CA ARG A 224 23.83 7.01 10.31
C ARG A 224 24.41 6.85 11.71
N GLU A 225 23.60 7.06 12.75
CA GLU A 225 23.99 6.87 14.15
C GLU A 225 24.42 5.42 14.42
N PHE A 226 23.69 4.47 13.87
CA PHE A 226 23.97 3.04 13.96
C PHE A 226 25.08 2.61 12.98
N ASN A 227 25.57 3.54 12.16
CA ASN A 227 26.55 3.33 11.09
C ASN A 227 26.20 2.12 10.22
N LEU A 228 24.94 2.01 9.79
CA LEU A 228 24.46 0.87 8.99
C LEU A 228 25.03 0.94 7.56
N PRO A 229 25.36 -0.20 6.93
CA PRO A 229 25.82 -0.24 5.54
C PRO A 229 24.84 0.41 4.56
N THR A 230 23.55 0.32 4.87
CA THR A 230 22.45 0.84 4.05
C THR A 230 22.23 2.35 4.20
N GLN A 231 22.92 3.06 5.11
CA GLN A 231 22.63 4.46 5.46
C GLN A 231 22.57 5.44 4.26
N ARG A 232 23.32 5.17 3.18
CA ARG A 232 23.36 6.00 1.95
C ARG A 232 22.50 5.46 0.81
N ARG A 233 21.90 4.27 0.96
CA ARG A 233 21.12 3.61 -0.08
C ARG A 233 19.84 4.38 -0.37
N LYS A 234 19.48 4.61 -1.63
CA LYS A 234 18.22 5.27 -1.99
C LYS A 234 17.02 4.38 -1.68
N ASP A 235 15.86 4.99 -1.47
CA ASP A 235 14.61 4.24 -1.33
C ASP A 235 14.29 3.54 -2.66
N SER A 236 13.79 2.30 -2.59
CA SER A 236 13.23 1.62 -3.75
C SER A 236 12.05 2.42 -4.30
N GLN A 237 11.95 2.50 -5.62
CA GLN A 237 10.85 3.15 -6.34
C GLN A 237 10.20 2.11 -7.24
N GLY A 238 8.87 2.16 -7.38
CA GLY A 238 8.12 1.20 -8.20
C GLY A 238 7.65 -0.03 -7.43
N ILE A 239 7.06 -0.97 -8.15
CA ILE A 239 6.49 -2.20 -7.59
C ILE A 239 7.64 -3.15 -7.23
N CYS A 240 7.60 -3.68 -6.00
CA CYS A 240 8.73 -4.38 -5.37
C CYS A 240 9.37 -5.49 -6.24
N PHE A 241 8.57 -6.28 -6.95
CA PHE A 241 9.05 -7.41 -7.76
C PHE A 241 9.41 -7.05 -9.21
N LEU A 242 9.11 -5.83 -9.67
CA LEU A 242 9.44 -5.39 -11.03
C LEU A 242 10.79 -4.67 -11.06
N GLY A 243 11.28 -4.17 -9.93
CA GLY A 243 12.57 -3.49 -9.85
C GLY A 243 12.60 -2.29 -10.81
N LYS A 244 13.42 -2.37 -11.85
CA LYS A 244 13.54 -1.33 -12.90
C LYS A 244 12.60 -1.54 -14.09
N LEU A 245 11.94 -2.69 -14.20
CA LEU A 245 11.01 -3.01 -15.29
C LEU A 245 9.77 -2.13 -15.21
N LYS A 246 9.30 -1.64 -16.35
CA LYS A 246 8.05 -0.86 -16.41
C LYS A 246 6.86 -1.79 -16.32
N PHE A 247 5.84 -1.35 -15.60
CA PHE A 247 4.57 -2.06 -15.49
C PHE A 247 3.93 -2.35 -16.85
N GLU A 248 3.99 -1.39 -17.78
CA GLU A 248 3.46 -1.56 -19.14
C GLU A 248 4.15 -2.72 -19.90
N ASP A 249 5.48 -2.84 -19.77
CA ASP A 249 6.25 -3.89 -20.43
C ASP A 249 5.90 -5.27 -19.84
N PHE A 250 5.77 -5.33 -18.50
CA PHE A 250 5.34 -6.53 -17.79
C PHE A 250 3.94 -6.98 -18.24
N VAL A 251 2.94 -6.09 -18.20
CA VAL A 251 1.57 -6.45 -18.59
C VAL A 251 1.50 -6.81 -20.07
N GLY A 252 2.24 -6.09 -20.94
CA GLY A 252 2.32 -6.40 -22.37
C GLY A 252 2.94 -7.76 -22.66
N HIS A 253 3.91 -8.21 -21.85
CA HIS A 253 4.51 -9.54 -22.00
C HIS A 253 3.49 -10.65 -21.73
N HIS A 254 2.63 -10.50 -20.72
CA HIS A 254 1.68 -11.55 -20.31
C HIS A 254 0.32 -11.47 -21.02
N LEU A 255 -0.20 -10.27 -21.28
CA LEU A 255 -1.52 -10.07 -21.89
C LEU A 255 -1.45 -9.76 -23.39
N GLY A 256 -0.29 -9.38 -23.91
CA GLY A 256 -0.14 -8.91 -25.28
C GLY A 256 -0.76 -7.53 -25.51
N GLU A 257 -1.06 -7.25 -26.77
CA GLU A 257 -1.82 -6.07 -27.20
C GLU A 257 -3.22 -6.49 -27.64
N ASP A 258 -4.21 -5.67 -27.34
CA ASP A 258 -5.61 -5.83 -27.76
C ASP A 258 -6.14 -4.48 -28.25
N PRO A 259 -5.79 -4.09 -29.49
CA PRO A 259 -6.06 -2.76 -29.97
C PRO A 259 -7.56 -2.48 -30.13
N GLY A 260 -7.95 -1.24 -29.84
CA GLY A 260 -9.35 -0.82 -29.86
C GLY A 260 -9.49 0.69 -30.01
N PRO A 261 -10.68 1.20 -30.37
CA PRO A 261 -10.85 2.60 -30.69
C PRO A 261 -10.80 3.49 -29.43
N VAL A 262 -10.26 4.69 -29.63
CA VAL A 262 -10.20 5.77 -28.63
C VAL A 262 -11.30 6.76 -28.96
N ILE A 263 -12.24 6.92 -28.05
CA ILE A 263 -13.46 7.70 -28.27
C ILE A 263 -13.44 8.95 -27.39
N ASP A 264 -13.78 10.11 -27.96
CA ASP A 264 -14.09 11.31 -27.20
C ASP A 264 -15.35 11.07 -26.37
N PHE A 265 -15.24 11.17 -25.04
CA PHE A 265 -16.35 10.93 -24.13
C PHE A 265 -17.56 11.85 -24.39
N HIS A 266 -17.33 13.10 -24.80
CA HIS A 266 -18.41 14.07 -25.00
C HIS A 266 -19.04 13.99 -26.38
N THR A 267 -18.22 13.76 -27.41
CA THR A 267 -18.70 13.84 -28.80
C THR A 267 -18.98 12.47 -29.42
N GLY A 268 -18.56 11.38 -28.77
CA GLY A 268 -18.62 10.02 -29.32
C GLY A 268 -17.74 9.80 -30.55
N ARG A 269 -16.92 10.79 -30.93
CA ARG A 269 -16.05 10.71 -32.10
C ARG A 269 -14.84 9.85 -31.82
N GLU A 270 -14.47 9.02 -32.79
CA GLU A 270 -13.21 8.31 -32.75
C GLU A 270 -12.03 9.26 -32.99
N LEU A 271 -11.06 9.21 -32.08
CA LEU A 271 -9.87 10.07 -32.06
C LEU A 271 -8.61 9.31 -32.48
N GLY A 272 -8.62 7.99 -32.39
CA GLY A 272 -7.47 7.13 -32.62
C GLY A 272 -7.70 5.71 -32.12
N GLU A 273 -6.59 5.02 -31.86
CA GLU A 273 -6.57 3.61 -31.45
C GLU A 273 -5.61 3.45 -30.27
N HIS A 274 -5.99 2.60 -29.32
CA HIS A 274 -5.18 2.24 -28.16
C HIS A 274 -4.54 0.87 -28.37
N ARG A 275 -3.48 0.54 -27.62
CA ARG A 275 -2.81 -0.78 -27.71
C ARG A 275 -3.47 -1.89 -26.86
N GLY A 276 -4.38 -1.51 -25.97
CA GLY A 276 -5.05 -2.41 -25.03
C GLY A 276 -5.48 -1.65 -23.78
N LEU A 277 -6.67 -1.95 -23.25
CA LEU A 277 -7.25 -1.22 -22.11
C LEU A 277 -6.40 -1.32 -20.83
N TRP A 278 -5.60 -2.38 -20.68
CA TRP A 278 -4.71 -2.61 -19.53
C TRP A 278 -3.47 -1.71 -19.49
N PHE A 279 -3.16 -0.99 -20.57
CA PHE A 279 -2.07 0.00 -20.58
C PHE A 279 -2.50 1.38 -20.06
N TYR A 280 -3.79 1.54 -19.75
CA TYR A 280 -4.37 2.82 -19.36
C TYR A 280 -4.94 2.73 -17.95
N THR A 281 -5.02 3.86 -17.23
CA THR A 281 -5.68 3.97 -15.93
C THR A 281 -6.62 5.17 -15.98
N ILE A 282 -7.79 5.07 -15.35
CA ILE A 282 -8.74 6.20 -15.28
C ILE A 282 -8.04 7.41 -14.65
N GLY A 283 -8.21 8.60 -15.24
CA GLY A 283 -7.51 9.82 -14.83
C GLY A 283 -6.06 9.96 -15.32
N GLN A 284 -5.52 8.96 -16.03
CA GLN A 284 -4.19 9.05 -16.63
C GLN A 284 -4.15 10.16 -17.70
N ARG A 285 -3.14 11.02 -17.61
CA ARG A 285 -2.82 12.05 -18.61
C ARG A 285 -1.59 11.68 -19.46
N LYS A 286 -0.51 11.25 -18.81
CA LYS A 286 0.76 10.92 -19.46
C LYS A 286 0.65 9.55 -20.16
N GLY A 287 1.33 9.35 -21.29
CA GLY A 287 1.28 8.09 -22.04
C GLY A 287 0.09 7.95 -23.01
N LEU A 288 -0.85 8.91 -23.02
CA LEU A 288 -1.96 8.96 -23.98
C LEU A 288 -1.57 9.46 -25.38
N GLY A 289 -0.35 9.99 -25.56
CA GLY A 289 0.04 10.71 -26.77
C GLY A 289 0.00 9.87 -28.06
N SER A 290 0.20 8.56 -27.96
CA SER A 290 0.03 7.63 -29.09
C SER A 290 -1.46 7.47 -29.45
N ALA A 291 -2.30 7.26 -28.44
CA ALA A 291 -3.75 7.07 -28.55
C ALA A 291 -4.50 8.32 -29.03
N THR A 292 -4.00 9.50 -28.67
CA THR A 292 -4.65 10.80 -28.96
C THR A 292 -3.87 11.65 -29.96
N ARG A 293 -2.89 11.06 -30.68
CA ARG A 293 -1.92 11.78 -31.52
C ARG A 293 -2.57 12.80 -32.46
N LYS A 294 -3.68 12.41 -33.09
CA LYS A 294 -4.44 13.21 -34.06
C LYS A 294 -5.07 14.47 -33.47
N VAL A 295 -5.29 14.51 -32.15
CA VAL A 295 -6.06 15.54 -31.44
C VAL A 295 -5.30 16.18 -30.27
N THR A 296 -3.99 15.92 -30.17
CA THR A 296 -3.11 16.53 -29.14
C THR A 296 -3.13 18.06 -29.13
N HIS A 297 -3.44 18.71 -30.26
CA HIS A 297 -3.55 20.17 -30.37
C HIS A 297 -4.82 20.75 -29.70
N LEU A 298 -5.81 19.92 -29.37
CA LEU A 298 -7.07 20.34 -28.74
C LEU A 298 -7.01 20.37 -27.20
N GLY A 299 -5.81 20.21 -26.62
CA GLY A 299 -5.58 20.28 -25.19
C GLY A 299 -5.11 18.95 -24.57
N PRO A 300 -4.83 18.95 -23.25
CA PRO A 300 -4.44 17.73 -22.56
C PRO A 300 -5.63 16.76 -22.47
N TRP A 301 -5.45 15.54 -22.94
CA TRP A 301 -6.44 14.47 -22.81
C TRP A 301 -6.18 13.61 -21.58
N PHE A 302 -7.26 13.08 -21.01
CA PHE A 302 -7.26 12.18 -19.86
C PHE A 302 -8.16 10.98 -20.14
N VAL A 303 -7.86 9.83 -19.55
CA VAL A 303 -8.72 8.63 -19.63
C VAL A 303 -9.98 8.85 -18.80
N ALA A 304 -11.12 9.02 -19.47
CA ALA A 304 -12.44 9.24 -18.88
C ALA A 304 -13.11 7.95 -18.38
N GLY A 305 -12.92 6.86 -19.12
CA GLY A 305 -13.54 5.58 -18.84
C GLY A 305 -13.04 4.49 -19.79
N LYS A 306 -13.47 3.26 -19.53
CA LYS A 306 -13.14 2.09 -20.32
C LYS A 306 -14.39 1.24 -20.50
N ASP A 307 -14.68 0.82 -21.71
CA ASP A 307 -15.73 -0.14 -22.01
C ASP A 307 -15.05 -1.43 -22.52
N ARG A 308 -15.08 -2.44 -21.66
CA ARG A 308 -14.46 -3.74 -21.95
C ARG A 308 -15.24 -4.54 -22.98
N GLU A 309 -16.57 -4.44 -22.98
CA GLU A 309 -17.41 -5.22 -23.88
C GLU A 309 -17.21 -4.78 -25.33
N ARG A 310 -17.01 -3.48 -25.53
CA ARG A 310 -16.76 -2.88 -26.85
C ARG A 310 -15.28 -2.64 -27.16
N ASN A 311 -14.38 -2.97 -26.22
CA ASN A 311 -12.96 -2.64 -26.26
C ASN A 311 -12.68 -1.17 -26.62
N MET A 312 -13.38 -0.24 -25.94
CA MET A 312 -13.29 1.20 -26.20
C MET A 312 -12.62 1.93 -25.04
N LEU A 313 -11.67 2.82 -25.37
CA LEU A 313 -11.08 3.76 -24.41
C LEU A 313 -11.73 5.13 -24.55
N TYR A 314 -12.43 5.58 -23.51
CA TYR A 314 -12.96 6.94 -23.50
C TYR A 314 -11.93 7.93 -22.99
N VAL A 315 -11.75 9.03 -23.70
CA VAL A 315 -10.85 10.12 -23.31
C VAL A 315 -11.57 11.46 -23.34
N SER A 316 -11.09 12.42 -22.56
CA SER A 316 -11.61 13.79 -22.58
C SER A 316 -10.53 14.83 -22.32
N ASN A 317 -10.66 15.97 -22.98
CA ASN A 317 -9.91 17.20 -22.72
C ASN A 317 -10.61 18.15 -21.74
N GLN A 318 -11.82 17.80 -21.30
CA GLN A 318 -12.63 18.46 -20.28
C GLN A 318 -12.85 17.51 -19.09
N TYR A 319 -11.78 16.84 -18.67
CA TYR A 319 -11.85 15.77 -17.66
C TYR A 319 -12.48 16.25 -16.33
N ASP A 320 -12.18 17.48 -15.91
CA ASP A 320 -12.77 18.10 -14.71
C ASP A 320 -14.31 18.21 -14.79
N VAL A 321 -14.87 18.28 -16.00
CA VAL A 321 -16.33 18.37 -16.25
C VAL A 321 -16.97 16.97 -16.20
N ILE A 322 -16.28 15.93 -16.70
CA ILE A 322 -16.74 14.53 -16.62
C ILE A 322 -16.69 14.02 -15.19
N GLU A 323 -15.63 14.36 -14.45
CA GLU A 323 -15.51 13.91 -13.07
C GLU A 323 -16.55 14.58 -12.16
N GLY A 324 -16.99 15.81 -12.45
CA GLY A 324 -17.63 16.63 -11.42
C GLY A 324 -16.83 16.52 -10.10
N PRO A 325 -17.44 16.72 -8.93
CA PRO A 325 -16.84 16.21 -7.72
C PRO A 325 -17.20 14.71 -7.62
N ARG A 326 -16.32 13.79 -8.03
CA ARG A 326 -16.43 12.35 -7.68
C ARG A 326 -16.29 12.18 -6.17
N ARG A 327 -17.38 12.49 -5.47
CA ARG A 327 -17.49 12.39 -4.03
C ARG A 327 -17.86 10.97 -3.67
N SER A 328 -18.58 10.25 -4.52
CA SER A 328 -19.06 8.92 -4.22
C SER A 328 -18.48 7.83 -5.10
N PHE A 329 -18.21 6.68 -4.50
CA PHE A 329 -17.77 5.48 -5.19
C PHE A 329 -18.18 4.25 -4.39
N ASP A 330 -18.28 3.10 -5.07
CA ASP A 330 -18.60 1.85 -4.43
C ASP A 330 -17.32 1.10 -4.07
N VAL A 331 -17.31 0.46 -2.91
CA VAL A 331 -16.25 -0.43 -2.44
C VAL A 331 -16.79 -1.84 -2.25
N GLU A 332 -15.98 -2.82 -2.63
CA GLU A 332 -16.24 -4.25 -2.48
C GLU A 332 -15.12 -4.92 -1.68
N GLN A 333 -15.39 -6.13 -1.19
CA GLN A 333 -14.41 -6.95 -0.46
C GLN A 333 -13.81 -6.21 0.76
N ILE A 334 -14.64 -5.51 1.53
CA ILE A 334 -14.19 -4.79 2.71
C ILE A 334 -13.64 -5.80 3.72
N ASN A 335 -12.37 -5.62 4.08
CA ASN A 335 -11.72 -6.33 5.17
C ASN A 335 -11.77 -5.46 6.43
N TRP A 336 -12.51 -5.89 7.45
CA TRP A 336 -12.53 -5.28 8.78
C TRP A 336 -11.42 -5.86 9.65
N MET A 337 -10.41 -5.07 9.95
CA MET A 337 -9.17 -5.52 10.58
C MET A 337 -9.39 -6.07 11.99
N ALA A 338 -10.39 -5.57 12.71
CA ALA A 338 -10.76 -6.08 14.03
C ALA A 338 -11.38 -7.49 14.00
N GLY A 339 -11.76 -8.00 12.82
CA GLY A 339 -12.43 -9.30 12.64
C GLY A 339 -13.91 -9.32 13.03
N SER A 340 -14.44 -8.20 13.55
CA SER A 340 -15.86 -8.00 13.82
C SER A 340 -16.44 -7.00 12.82
N LEU A 341 -17.72 -7.19 12.49
CA LEU A 341 -18.45 -6.23 11.66
C LEU A 341 -18.86 -5.03 12.52
N PRO A 342 -18.88 -3.82 11.96
CA PRO A 342 -19.39 -2.65 12.67
C PRO A 342 -20.87 -2.83 13.02
N GLU A 343 -21.32 -2.23 14.12
CA GLU A 343 -22.72 -2.28 14.55
C GLU A 343 -23.60 -1.42 13.63
N ASP A 344 -23.14 -0.23 13.28
CA ASP A 344 -23.85 0.69 12.40
C ASP A 344 -23.73 0.29 10.92
N ASP A 345 -24.73 0.68 10.14
CA ASP A 345 -24.72 0.54 8.68
C ASP A 345 -24.15 1.78 7.99
N ALA A 346 -23.91 2.86 8.72
CA ALA A 346 -23.36 4.11 8.21
C ALA A 346 -22.27 4.63 9.14
N LEU A 347 -21.06 4.79 8.62
CA LEU A 347 -19.87 5.15 9.39
C LEU A 347 -19.26 6.43 8.85
N ARG A 348 -19.02 7.40 9.73
CA ARG A 348 -18.26 8.61 9.40
C ARG A 348 -16.78 8.32 9.61
N LEU A 349 -16.03 8.27 8.52
CA LEU A 349 -14.66 7.80 8.50
C LEU A 349 -13.75 8.76 7.74
N ARG A 350 -12.46 8.62 7.96
CA ARG A 350 -11.42 9.17 7.10
C ARG A 350 -11.05 8.10 6.07
N ILE A 351 -10.96 8.48 4.81
CA ILE A 351 -10.81 7.56 3.67
C ILE A 351 -9.60 7.98 2.83
N LYS A 352 -8.77 7.01 2.52
CA LYS A 352 -7.56 7.18 1.70
C LYS A 352 -7.62 6.25 0.50
N THR A 353 -7.64 6.82 -0.70
CA THR A 353 -7.88 6.11 -1.97
C THR A 353 -6.57 5.78 -2.70
N ARG A 354 -5.45 6.35 -2.22
CA ARG A 354 -4.09 6.11 -2.70
C ARG A 354 -3.06 6.48 -1.65
N HIS A 355 -1.87 5.90 -1.78
CA HIS A 355 -0.74 6.28 -0.95
C HIS A 355 -0.30 7.73 -1.22
N GLY A 356 -0.07 8.48 -0.15
CA GLY A 356 0.25 9.91 -0.16
C GLY A 356 -0.23 10.60 1.13
N PRO A 357 -0.06 11.92 1.24
CA PRO A 357 -0.44 12.66 2.45
C PRO A 357 -1.93 12.99 2.54
N ASN A 358 -2.66 12.86 1.44
CA ASN A 358 -4.08 13.26 1.37
C ASN A 358 -4.97 12.16 1.95
N ILE A 359 -5.94 12.58 2.75
CA ILE A 359 -7.00 11.75 3.31
C ILE A 359 -8.25 12.62 3.39
N HIS A 360 -9.41 12.02 3.16
CA HIS A 360 -10.68 12.73 3.04
C HIS A 360 -11.67 12.21 4.07
N ASP A 361 -12.33 13.10 4.80
CA ASP A 361 -13.50 12.73 5.59
C ASP A 361 -14.63 12.31 4.64
N GLY A 362 -15.43 11.33 5.04
CA GLY A 362 -16.54 10.82 4.25
C GLY A 362 -17.44 9.87 5.00
N LEU A 363 -18.60 9.60 4.41
CA LEU A 363 -19.59 8.65 4.92
C LEU A 363 -19.49 7.33 4.14
N LEU A 364 -19.29 6.21 4.82
CA LEU A 364 -19.41 4.87 4.26
C LEU A 364 -20.77 4.30 4.66
N THR A 365 -21.64 4.06 3.67
CA THR A 365 -22.93 3.37 3.86
C THR A 365 -22.78 1.93 3.41
N LEU A 366 -22.98 0.99 4.31
CA LEU A 366 -22.74 -0.44 4.11
C LEU A 366 -23.95 -1.13 3.50
N SER A 367 -23.68 -2.09 2.62
CA SER A 367 -24.67 -3.02 2.09
C SER A 367 -24.98 -4.13 3.10
N GLN A 368 -26.01 -4.93 2.81
CA GLN A 368 -26.28 -6.15 3.58
C GLN A 368 -25.03 -7.05 3.64
N GLY A 369 -24.70 -7.53 4.84
CA GLY A 369 -23.49 -8.31 5.10
C GLY A 369 -22.23 -7.47 5.35
N LYS A 370 -22.26 -6.15 5.14
CA LYS A 370 -21.20 -5.20 5.53
C LYS A 370 -19.81 -5.46 4.93
N LEU A 371 -19.74 -6.21 3.82
CA LEU A 371 -18.53 -6.49 3.04
C LEU A 371 -18.43 -5.66 1.75
N SER A 372 -19.41 -4.79 1.52
CA SER A 372 -19.42 -3.81 0.44
C SER A 372 -20.21 -2.58 0.89
N GLY A 373 -20.08 -1.48 0.17
CA GLY A 373 -20.81 -0.26 0.49
C GLY A 373 -20.50 0.89 -0.45
N ARG A 374 -21.19 2.01 -0.23
CA ARG A 374 -20.99 3.26 -0.95
C ARG A 374 -20.29 4.26 -0.05
N VAL A 375 -19.16 4.78 -0.53
CA VAL A 375 -18.45 5.90 0.07
C VAL A 375 -18.99 7.21 -0.49
N SER A 376 -19.06 8.25 0.34
CA SER A 376 -19.34 9.64 -0.04
C SER A 376 -18.40 10.60 0.70
N LEU A 377 -17.39 11.12 0.00
CA LEU A 377 -16.38 12.05 0.47
C LEU A 377 -16.92 13.47 0.63
N ASP A 378 -16.49 14.12 1.70
CA ASP A 378 -16.70 15.56 1.90
C ASP A 378 -15.84 16.38 0.93
N GLY A 379 -14.65 15.87 0.62
CA GLY A 379 -13.73 16.45 -0.35
C GLY A 379 -13.93 15.91 -1.76
N ARG A 380 -12.94 16.17 -2.62
CA ARG A 380 -12.83 15.59 -3.95
C ARG A 380 -11.54 14.82 -4.04
N ASP A 381 -11.57 13.68 -4.72
CA ASP A 381 -10.38 12.90 -5.01
C ASP A 381 -10.45 12.44 -6.47
N SER A 382 -9.48 12.88 -7.29
CA SER A 382 -9.38 12.50 -8.70
C SER A 382 -8.66 11.14 -8.88
N GLY A 383 -8.31 10.48 -7.79
CA GLY A 383 -7.51 9.25 -7.75
C GLY A 383 -8.32 7.97 -7.74
N LEU A 384 -9.65 8.03 -7.88
CA LEU A 384 -10.52 6.86 -7.85
C LEU A 384 -10.34 6.05 -9.13
N ALA A 385 -9.83 4.83 -9.00
CA ALA A 385 -9.68 3.89 -10.09
C ALA A 385 -10.12 2.49 -9.63
N PRO A 386 -10.92 1.75 -10.41
CA PRO A 386 -11.30 0.38 -10.05
C PRO A 386 -10.09 -0.51 -9.83
N GLY A 387 -10.17 -1.42 -8.85
CA GLY A 387 -9.07 -2.29 -8.44
C GLY A 387 -8.00 -1.63 -7.55
N GLN A 388 -8.02 -0.30 -7.40
CA GLN A 388 -7.35 0.36 -6.27
C GLN A 388 -8.15 0.14 -5.00
N TRP A 389 -7.59 0.59 -3.87
CA TRP A 389 -8.16 0.35 -2.55
C TRP A 389 -8.54 1.67 -1.88
N ALA A 390 -9.58 1.61 -1.07
CA ALA A 390 -9.94 2.65 -0.12
C ALA A 390 -9.64 2.13 1.28
N ALA A 391 -8.57 2.64 1.89
CA ALA A 391 -8.26 2.40 3.30
C ALA A 391 -9.19 3.25 4.17
N LEU A 392 -9.74 2.63 5.21
CA LEU A 392 -10.78 3.15 6.10
C LEU A 392 -10.17 3.44 7.47
N TYR A 393 -10.40 4.65 7.98
CA TYR A 393 -9.82 5.10 9.23
C TYR A 393 -10.86 5.69 10.18
N ASP A 394 -10.78 5.30 11.44
CA ASP A 394 -11.44 5.96 12.56
C ASP A 394 -10.40 6.78 13.35
N GLY A 395 -10.47 8.10 13.22
CA GLY A 395 -9.43 9.01 13.72
C GLY A 395 -8.06 8.77 13.07
N GLU A 396 -7.15 8.12 13.80
CA GLU A 396 -5.81 7.73 13.34
C GLU A 396 -5.64 6.20 13.23
N GLU A 397 -6.68 5.43 13.57
CA GLU A 397 -6.68 3.97 13.43
C GLU A 397 -7.14 3.57 12.04
N CYS A 398 -6.36 2.75 11.34
CA CYS A 398 -6.76 2.03 10.16
C CYS A 398 -7.61 0.82 10.58
N ILE A 399 -8.92 0.90 10.36
CA ILE A 399 -9.88 -0.14 10.76
C ILE A 399 -10.09 -1.19 9.66
N GLY A 400 -9.53 -0.96 8.47
CA GLY A 400 -9.68 -1.86 7.33
C GLY A 400 -9.51 -1.20 5.98
N GLY A 401 -9.95 -1.89 4.94
CA GLY A 401 -9.98 -1.35 3.59
C GLY A 401 -10.85 -2.18 2.65
N GLY A 402 -11.32 -1.57 1.57
CA GLY A 402 -12.06 -2.24 0.51
C GLY A 402 -11.53 -1.88 -0.86
N MET A 403 -11.76 -2.74 -1.85
CA MET A 403 -11.39 -2.50 -3.23
C MET A 403 -12.43 -1.60 -3.91
N ILE A 404 -12.00 -0.61 -4.68
CA ILE A 404 -12.89 0.29 -5.43
C ILE A 404 -13.48 -0.50 -6.61
N ALA A 405 -14.81 -0.53 -6.70
CA ALA A 405 -15.55 -1.34 -7.66
C ALA A 405 -15.68 -0.68 -9.05
N ASP A 406 -15.90 -1.49 -10.09
CA ASP A 406 -16.08 -1.05 -11.49
C ASP A 406 -17.34 -0.20 -11.72
N SER A 407 -18.42 -0.49 -10.98
CA SER A 407 -19.71 0.22 -11.08
C SER A 407 -19.59 1.73 -10.87
N THR A 408 -18.49 2.18 -10.28
CA THR A 408 -18.19 3.59 -10.03
C THR A 408 -17.99 4.41 -11.32
N PHE A 409 -17.60 3.81 -12.46
CA PHE A 409 -17.14 4.56 -13.65
C PHE A 409 -17.87 4.26 -14.96
N LEU A 410 -18.88 3.39 -14.93
CA LEU A 410 -19.71 3.07 -16.09
C LEU A 410 -21.08 3.73 -15.97
N THR A 411 -21.17 5.01 -16.31
CA THR A 411 -22.45 5.61 -16.71
C THR A 411 -22.19 6.67 -17.78
N LYS A 412 -22.36 6.30 -19.06
CA LYS A 412 -22.90 7.30 -20.00
C LYS A 412 -24.27 7.66 -19.44
N PRO A 413 -24.68 8.94 -19.35
CA PRO A 413 -26.10 9.24 -19.18
C PRO A 413 -26.82 8.52 -20.32
N GLU A 414 -27.85 7.74 -19.99
CA GLU A 414 -28.82 7.36 -21.00
C GLU A 414 -29.29 8.66 -21.65
N GLU A 415 -29.26 8.70 -22.99
CA GLU A 415 -29.81 9.81 -23.75
C GLU A 415 -31.27 9.96 -23.28
N GLU A 416 -31.58 11.05 -22.56
CA GLU A 416 -32.96 11.44 -22.35
C GLU A 416 -33.58 11.52 -23.74
N GLU A 417 -34.43 10.55 -24.08
CA GLU A 417 -35.29 10.64 -25.25
C GLU A 417 -36.10 11.93 -25.08
N GLU A 418 -35.69 12.99 -25.77
CA GLU A 418 -36.56 14.14 -26.00
C GLU A 418 -37.80 13.60 -26.72
N GLU A 419 -38.87 13.38 -25.95
CA GLU A 419 -40.24 13.33 -26.47
C GLU A 419 -40.47 14.64 -27.23
N ASN A 420 -40.18 14.60 -28.53
CA ASN A 420 -40.62 15.61 -29.47
C ASN A 420 -42.14 15.64 -29.43
N GLY A 421 -42.69 16.57 -28.66
CA GLY A 421 -44.10 16.93 -28.73
C GLY A 421 -44.44 17.36 -30.15
N GLU A 422 -45.14 16.49 -30.88
CA GLU A 422 -45.85 16.86 -32.09
C GLU A 422 -46.88 17.93 -31.75
N LEU A 423 -46.53 19.19 -32.04
CA LEU A 423 -47.49 20.27 -32.22
C LEU A 423 -48.34 19.95 -33.46
N ALA A 424 -49.41 19.19 -33.25
CA ALA A 424 -50.49 19.04 -34.20
C ALA A 424 -51.17 20.41 -34.39
N VAL A 425 -50.82 21.09 -35.48
CA VAL A 425 -51.54 22.27 -35.98
C VAL A 425 -52.90 21.80 -36.48
N ALA A 426 -53.93 21.92 -35.63
CA ALA A 426 -55.32 21.77 -36.04
C ALA A 426 -55.76 23.04 -36.78
N PHE A 427 -55.83 22.97 -38.11
CA PHE A 427 -56.66 23.88 -38.89
C PHE A 427 -58.12 23.48 -38.70
N GLY A 428 -58.84 24.26 -37.90
CA GLY A 428 -60.30 24.20 -37.85
C GLY A 428 -60.91 24.97 -39.03
N GLU A 429 -61.62 24.25 -39.88
CA GLU A 429 -62.66 24.83 -40.74
C GLU A 429 -63.91 25.06 -39.87
N ASP A 430 -64.46 26.28 -39.91
CA ASP A 430 -65.90 26.54 -39.77
C ASP A 430 -66.23 28.03 -40.02
N LYS A 431 -66.63 28.33 -41.27
CA LYS A 431 -67.86 29.07 -41.68
C LYS A 431 -67.75 29.72 -43.06
#